data_AF-A0A539DMY5-F1
#
_entry.id   AF-A0A539DMY5-F1
#
_cell.length_a   1.000
_cell.length_b   1.000
_cell.length_c   1.000
_cell.angle_alpha   90.00
_cell.angle_beta   90.00
_cell.angle_gamma   90.00
#
_symmetry.space_group_name_H-M   'P 1'
#
loop_
_entity.id
_entity.type
_entity.pdbx_description
1 polymer ?
#
loop_
_entity_poly.entity_id
_entity_poly.type
_entity_poly.pdbx_seq_one_letter_code
_entity_poly.pdbx_strand_id
1 'polypeptide(L)'
;MIRLLLHGASGRMGKRIASRVAGRPGEFSLVGLVDARNPGECEAQLDAHPDAVVIDFSQPAAMPELLRILLRRPHPLVSGTTGLSEADRAG
;
A
#
# COMPACT_ATOMS: atom_id res chain seq x y z
N MET A 1 -9.99 -7.90 -12.90
CA MET A 1 -8.60 -7.49 -12.66
C MET A 1 -8.57 -6.58 -11.45
N ILE A 2 -7.83 -6.95 -10.40
CA ILE A 2 -7.74 -6.16 -9.17
C ILE A 2 -6.62 -5.13 -9.33
N ARG A 3 -6.92 -3.87 -9.00
CA ARG A 3 -5.98 -2.75 -9.03
C ARG A 3 -5.25 -2.69 -7.69
N LEU A 4 -3.93 -2.69 -7.71
CA LEU A 4 -3.10 -2.73 -6.51
C LEU A 4 -2.27 -1.45 -6.43
N LEU A 5 -2.33 -0.79 -5.27
CA LEU A 5 -1.38 0.24 -4.86
C LEU A 5 -0.43 -0.37 -3.84
N LEU A 6 0.87 -0.32 -4.12
CA LEU A 6 1.88 -0.96 -3.28
C LEU A 6 2.59 0.06 -2.41
N HIS A 7 2.36 0.00 -1.10
CA HIS A 7 3.03 0.81 -0.10
C HIS A 7 4.25 0.05 0.48
N GLY A 8 5.43 0.69 0.46
CA GLY A 8 6.73 0.03 0.68
C GLY A 8 7.32 -0.59 -0.60
N ALA A 9 6.99 -0.05 -1.78
CA ALA A 9 7.36 -0.61 -3.08
C ALA A 9 8.86 -0.85 -3.29
N SER A 10 9.72 0.03 -2.76
CA SER A 10 11.17 -0.07 -2.88
C SER A 10 11.82 -1.10 -1.96
N GLY A 11 11.08 -1.57 -0.96
CA GLY A 11 11.52 -2.55 0.01
C GLY A 11 11.75 -3.93 -0.59
N ARG A 12 12.40 -4.81 0.18
CA ARG A 12 12.68 -6.19 -0.24
C ARG A 12 11.40 -6.93 -0.61
N MET A 13 10.34 -6.77 0.20
CA MET A 13 9.06 -7.44 -0.06
C MET A 13 8.25 -6.74 -1.15
N GLY A 14 8.26 -5.41 -1.20
CA GLY A 14 7.64 -4.64 -2.28
C GLY A 14 8.12 -5.08 -3.66
N LYS A 15 9.44 -5.21 -3.87
CA LYS A 15 10.00 -5.73 -5.14
C LYS A 15 9.54 -7.14 -5.48
N ARG A 16 9.39 -8.02 -4.48
CA ARG A 16 8.90 -9.40 -4.67
C ARG A 16 7.44 -9.41 -5.07
N ILE A 17 6.60 -8.63 -4.39
CA ILE A 17 5.18 -8.48 -4.71
C ILE A 17 5.03 -7.93 -6.13
N ALA A 18 5.80 -6.89 -6.47
CA ALA A 18 5.76 -6.29 -7.80
C ALA A 18 6.10 -7.32 -8.90
N SER A 19 7.15 -8.12 -8.70
CA SER A 19 7.52 -9.21 -9.60
C SER A 19 6.42 -10.28 -9.72
N ARG A 20 5.75 -10.63 -8.61
CA ARG A 20 4.64 -11.60 -8.63
C ARG A 20 3.42 -11.08 -9.37
N VAL A 21 3.09 -9.79 -9.21
CA VAL A 21 1.98 -9.15 -9.92
C VAL A 21 2.26 -9.09 -11.42
N ALA A 22 3.49 -8.73 -11.81
CA ALA A 22 3.90 -8.69 -13.22
C ALA A 22 3.75 -10.04 -13.94
N GLY A 23 3.86 -11.16 -13.21
CA GLY A 23 3.62 -12.51 -13.74
C GLY A 23 2.14 -12.89 -13.88
N ARG A 24 1.19 -12.01 -13.55
CA ARG A 24 -0.27 -12.29 -13.51
C ARG A 24 -1.11 -11.14 -14.10
N PRO A 25 -0.84 -10.69 -15.34
CA PRO A 25 -1.45 -9.47 -15.92
C PRO A 25 -2.97 -9.55 -16.14
N GLY A 26 -3.59 -10.74 -16.10
CA GLY A 26 -5.05 -10.91 -16.15
C GLY A 26 -5.74 -10.84 -14.78
N GLU A 27 -5.00 -11.07 -13.70
CA GLU A 27 -5.52 -11.09 -12.34
C GLU A 27 -5.33 -9.73 -11.65
N PHE A 28 -4.14 -9.14 -11.79
CA PHE A 28 -3.69 -7.97 -11.04
C PHE A 28 -3.07 -6.90 -11.93
N SER A 29 -3.18 -5.64 -11.51
CA SER A 29 -2.52 -4.50 -12.11
C SER A 29 -1.92 -3.61 -11.03
N LEU A 30 -0.63 -3.29 -11.12
CA LEU A 30 0.00 -2.27 -10.27
C LEU A 30 -0.30 -0.90 -10.83
N VAL A 31 -1.02 -0.10 -10.05
CA VAL A 31 -1.50 1.22 -10.46
C VAL A 31 -0.83 2.33 -9.66
N GLY A 32 -0.25 2.00 -8.50
CA GLY A 32 0.51 2.94 -7.68
C GLY A 32 1.67 2.25 -6.97
N LEU A 33 2.76 3.00 -6.80
CA LEU A 33 3.94 2.61 -6.04
C LEU A 33 4.27 3.75 -5.08
N VAL A 34 4.27 3.45 -3.79
CA VAL A 34 4.57 4.40 -2.72
C VAL A 34 5.68 3.84 -1.87
N ASP A 35 6.65 4.69 -1.53
CA ASP A 35 7.69 4.41 -0.55
C ASP A 35 8.22 5.70 0.10
N ALA A 36 9.15 5.56 1.04
CA ALA A 36 9.69 6.69 1.80
C ALA A 36 10.43 7.75 0.94
N ARG A 37 10.74 7.45 -0.33
CA ARG A 37 11.42 8.37 -1.25
C ARG A 37 10.44 9.27 -2.02
N ASN A 38 9.16 8.93 -2.05
CA ASN A 38 8.09 9.75 -2.60
C ASN A 38 6.96 9.99 -1.57
N PRO A 39 7.29 10.56 -0.39
CA PRO A 39 6.29 10.86 0.63
C PRO A 39 5.27 11.86 0.07
N GLY A 40 3.99 11.62 0.34
CA GLY A 40 2.89 12.46 -0.14
C GLY A 40 2.21 12.01 -1.45
N GLU A 41 2.79 11.08 -2.21
CA GLU A 41 2.12 10.56 -3.41
C GLU A 41 0.97 9.59 -3.10
N CYS A 42 0.92 9.01 -1.90
CA CYS A 42 -0.08 8.00 -1.55
C CYS A 42 -1.52 8.50 -1.74
N GLU A 43 -1.83 9.69 -1.22
CA GLU A 43 -3.17 10.28 -1.29
C GLU A 43 -3.56 10.60 -2.75
N ALA A 44 -2.64 11.19 -3.52
CA ALA A 44 -2.87 11.48 -4.94
C ALA A 44 -3.03 10.21 -5.79
N GLN A 45 -2.27 9.15 -5.51
CA GLN A 45 -2.39 7.88 -6.22
C GLN A 45 -3.69 7.14 -5.88
N LEU A 46 -4.15 7.24 -4.63
CA LEU A 46 -5.47 6.72 -4.23
C LEU A 46 -6.59 7.52 -4.89
N ASP A 47 -6.48 8.85 -4.96
CA ASP A 47 -7.46 9.69 -5.66
C ASP A 47 -7.54 9.38 -7.17
N ALA A 48 -6.40 9.08 -7.80
CA ALA A 48 -6.36 8.66 -9.19
C ALA A 48 -6.93 7.24 -9.41
N HIS A 49 -7.00 6.42 -8.36
CA HIS A 49 -7.36 5.00 -8.42
C HIS A 49 -8.32 4.60 -7.28
N PRO A 50 -9.58 5.09 -7.30
CA PRO A 50 -10.53 4.92 -6.20
C PRO A 50 -10.91 3.45 -5.90
N ASP A 51 -10.69 2.55 -6.86
CA ASP A 51 -10.96 1.11 -6.71
C ASP A 51 -9.71 0.29 -6.32
N ALA A 52 -8.61 0.94 -5.98
CA ALA A 52 -7.36 0.25 -5.65
C ALA A 52 -7.43 -0.46 -4.28
N VAL A 53 -6.90 -1.67 -4.22
CA VAL A 53 -6.54 -2.34 -2.96
C VAL A 53 -5.13 -1.92 -2.58
N VAL A 54 -4.96 -1.46 -1.35
CA VAL A 54 -3.64 -1.11 -0.81
C VAL A 54 -2.97 -2.36 -0.25
N ILE A 55 -1.77 -2.64 -0.74
CA ILE A 55 -0.89 -3.68 -0.21
C ILE A 55 0.25 -2.99 0.53
N ASP A 56 0.34 -3.22 1.84
CA ASP A 56 1.33 -2.54 2.69
C ASP A 56 2.36 -3.52 3.24
N PHE A 57 3.60 -3.36 2.80
CA PHE A 57 4.79 -4.01 3.35
C PHE A 57 5.89 -2.97 3.56
N SER A 58 5.62 -2.04 4.48
CA SER A 58 6.48 -0.91 4.79
C SER A 58 7.12 -1.07 6.17
N GLN A 59 7.62 0.02 6.74
CA GLN A 59 8.09 0.05 8.12
C GLN A 59 6.91 0.40 9.04
N PRO A 60 6.85 -0.13 10.27
CA PRO A 60 5.77 0.17 11.21
C PRO A 60 5.56 1.69 11.43
N ALA A 61 6.62 2.49 11.38
CA ALA A 61 6.54 3.95 11.47
C ALA A 61 5.69 4.63 10.38
N ALA A 62 5.43 3.97 9.25
CA ALA A 62 4.61 4.51 8.16
C ALA A 62 3.11 4.15 8.29
N MET A 63 2.74 3.23 9.20
CA MET A 63 1.36 2.81 9.40
C MET A 63 0.44 3.97 9.85
N PRO A 64 0.82 4.84 10.81
CA PRO A 64 -0.07 5.90 11.26
C PRO A 64 -0.49 6.86 10.15
N GLU A 65 0.44 7.23 9.25
CA GLU A 65 0.13 8.09 8.12
C GLU A 65 -0.79 7.39 7.11
N LEU A 66 -0.51 6.11 6.81
CA LEU A 66 -1.34 5.32 5.91
C LEU A 66 -2.78 5.19 6.45
N LEU A 67 -2.95 4.83 7.72
CA LEU A 67 -4.27 4.73 8.36
C LEU A 67 -4.99 6.07 8.36
N ARG A 68 -4.29 7.17 8.67
CA ARG A 68 -4.85 8.53 8.61
C ARG A 68 -5.42 8.83 7.22
N ILE A 69 -4.75 8.42 6.14
CA ILE A 69 -5.24 8.58 4.76
C ILE A 69 -6.46 7.67 4.50
N LEU A 70 -6.37 6.39 4.84
CA LEU A 70 -7.42 5.40 4.57
C LEU A 70 -8.70 5.62 5.37
N LEU A 71 -8.61 6.18 6.57
CA LEU A 71 -9.78 6.59 7.36
C LEU A 71 -10.56 7.74 6.71
N ARG A 72 -9.87 8.63 5.97
CA ARG A 72 -10.53 9.71 5.19
C ARG A 72 -10.99 9.25 3.81
N ARG A 73 -10.25 8.31 3.22
CA ARG A 73 -10.46 7.78 1.86
C ARG A 73 -10.44 6.25 1.90
N PRO A 74 -11.57 5.62 2.22
CA PRO A 74 -11.62 4.18 2.46
C PRO A 74 -11.24 3.39 1.21
N HIS A 75 -10.14 2.66 1.30
CA HIS A 75 -9.73 1.63 0.35
C HIS A 75 -9.44 0.34 1.11
N PRO A 76 -9.68 -0.84 0.51
CA PRO A 76 -9.30 -2.11 1.16
C PRO A 76 -7.79 -2.14 1.43
N LEU A 77 -7.41 -2.56 2.63
CA LEU A 77 -6.02 -2.68 3.05
C LEU A 77 -5.66 -4.14 3.35
N VAL A 78 -4.56 -4.60 2.76
CA VAL A 78 -3.87 -5.82 3.17
C VAL A 78 -2.48 -5.42 3.64
N SER A 79 -2.26 -5.42 4.96
CA SER A 79 -0.94 -5.10 5.54
C SER A 79 -0.24 -6.35 6.05
N GLY A 80 1.01 -6.53 5.60
CA GLY A 80 1.98 -7.46 6.17
C GLY A 80 3.05 -6.75 7.00
N THR A 81 2.87 -5.47 7.34
CA THR A 81 3.80 -4.70 8.17
C THR A 81 3.82 -5.27 9.59
N THR A 82 5.01 -5.63 10.05
CA THR A 82 5.24 -6.20 11.39
C THR A 82 5.74 -5.13 12.37
N GLY A 83 5.69 -5.40 13.68
CA GLY A 83 6.18 -4.48 14.71
C GLY A 83 5.22 -3.34 15.06
N LEU A 84 3.94 -3.49 14.70
CA LEU A 84 2.87 -2.57 15.07
C LEU A 84 2.57 -2.64 16.58
N SER A 85 2.44 -1.47 17.20
CA SER A 85 2.02 -1.31 18.59
C SER A 85 0.53 -1.65 18.77
N GLU A 86 0.06 -1.72 20.01
CA GLU A 86 -1.38 -1.86 20.29
C GLU A 86 -2.17 -0.64 19.80
N ALA A 87 -1.61 0.57 19.92
CA ALA A 87 -2.23 1.78 19.41
C ALA A 87 -2.43 1.75 17.89
N ASP A 88 -1.46 1.20 17.14
CA ASP A 88 -1.58 1.03 15.68
C ASP A 88 -2.67 0.02 15.28
N ARG A 89 -3.03 -0.91 16.18
CA ARG A 89 -4.04 -1.96 15.95
C ARG A 89 -5.44 -1.56 16.39
N ALA A 90 -5.55 -0.56 17.25
CA ALA A 90 -6.81 -0.05 17.79
C ALA A 90 -7.54 0.93 16.86
N GLY A 91 -7.10 1.00 15.59
CA GLY A 91 -7.60 1.92 14.56
C GLY A 91 -9.10 1.90 14.35
#